data_AF-A0A0F3GN25-F1
#
_entry.id   AF-A0A0F3GN25-F1
#
_cell.length_a   1.000
_cell.length_b   1.000
_cell.length_c   1.000
_cell.angle_alpha   90.00
_cell.angle_beta   90.00
_cell.angle_gamma   90.00
#
_symmetry.space_group_name_H-M   'P 1'
#
loop_
_entity.id
_entity.type
_entity.pdbx_description
1 polymer ?
#
loop_
_entity_poly.entity_id
_entity_poly.type
_entity_poly.pdbx_seq_one_letter_code
_entity_poly.pdbx_strand_id
1 'polypeptide(L)'
;MEKGIIRISDKCSDKGFSLVEILVTMVIMGILAAIAIPMYLGGPPPRRAEAKTNLETIRLLLEQYFNDNGCYYRTGGPPTVCTNSALSGVANIQSFLPGFKPGNTQGLNFEYFITTTGATATAYIAGAVDKSVATTISAGATCAAGEMKVDNNNNRCGF
;
A
#
# COMPACT_ATOMS: atom_id res chain seq x y z
N MET A 1 -46.02 -19.01 70.38
CA MET A 1 -45.30 -17.77 70.03
C MET A 1 -45.08 -17.79 68.52
N GLU A 2 -45.93 -17.04 67.85
CA GLU A 2 -46.01 -16.86 66.40
C GLU A 2 -44.82 -16.03 65.91
N LYS A 3 -44.13 -16.45 64.84
CA LYS A 3 -43.24 -15.58 64.07
C LYS A 3 -43.43 -15.86 62.58
N GLY A 4 -43.81 -14.77 61.90
CA GLY A 4 -44.41 -14.76 60.57
C GLY A 4 -43.44 -14.99 59.42
N ILE A 5 -44.02 -15.53 58.35
CA ILE A 5 -43.40 -15.73 57.06
C ILE A 5 -43.40 -14.40 56.30
N ILE A 6 -42.21 -13.85 56.05
CA ILE A 6 -42.03 -12.65 55.20
C ILE A 6 -42.14 -13.07 53.74
N ARG A 7 -43.12 -12.54 53.01
CA ARG A 7 -43.24 -12.71 51.55
C ARG A 7 -42.60 -11.52 50.85
N ILE A 8 -41.46 -11.75 50.21
CA ILE A 8 -40.81 -10.80 49.30
C ILE A 8 -41.61 -10.84 48.00
N SER A 9 -42.35 -9.79 47.70
CA SER A 9 -43.10 -9.65 46.45
C SER A 9 -42.25 -8.84 45.47
N ASP A 10 -41.42 -9.54 44.69
CA ASP A 10 -40.73 -8.93 43.56
C ASP A 10 -41.74 -8.64 42.45
N LYS A 11 -42.15 -7.38 42.33
CA LYS A 11 -42.72 -6.88 41.08
C LYS A 11 -41.57 -6.74 40.07
N CYS A 12 -41.23 -7.82 39.39
CA CYS A 12 -40.49 -7.72 38.15
C CYS A 12 -41.41 -7.03 37.13
N SER A 13 -41.15 -5.75 36.86
CA SER A 13 -41.78 -5.03 35.76
C SER A 13 -41.28 -5.63 34.46
N ASP A 14 -41.98 -6.64 33.96
CA ASP A 14 -41.68 -7.30 32.69
C ASP A 14 -41.99 -6.34 31.53
N LYS A 15 -41.02 -5.48 31.22
CA LYS A 15 -41.06 -4.58 30.05
C LYS A 15 -40.54 -5.36 28.85
N GLY A 16 -41.42 -6.15 28.25
CA GLY A 16 -41.15 -6.79 26.96
C GLY A 16 -41.05 -5.75 25.84
N PHE A 17 -40.10 -5.95 24.93
CA PHE A 17 -39.99 -5.20 23.68
C PHE A 17 -41.25 -5.36 22.82
N SER A 18 -41.68 -4.29 22.16
CA SER A 18 -42.81 -4.38 21.23
C SER A 18 -42.38 -5.02 19.91
N LEU A 19 -43.26 -5.84 19.30
CA LEU A 19 -43.04 -6.37 17.95
C LEU A 19 -42.83 -5.25 16.92
N VAL A 20 -43.49 -4.11 17.13
CA VAL A 20 -43.34 -2.92 16.28
C VAL A 20 -41.95 -2.31 16.44
N GLU A 21 -41.37 -2.39 17.63
CA GLU A 21 -40.04 -1.86 17.95
C GLU A 21 -38.94 -2.65 17.22
N ILE A 22 -39.09 -3.98 17.14
CA ILE A 22 -38.21 -4.85 16.35
C ILE A 22 -38.42 -4.67 14.84
N LEU A 23 -39.65 -4.42 14.39
CA LEU A 23 -39.97 -4.23 12.98
C LEU A 23 -39.32 -2.97 12.41
N VAL A 24 -39.48 -1.83 13.09
CA VAL A 24 -38.90 -0.55 12.65
C VAL A 24 -37.37 -0.59 12.69
N THR A 25 -36.78 -1.23 13.70
CA THR A 25 -35.31 -1.36 13.78
C THR A 25 -34.74 -2.21 12.65
N MET A 26 -35.38 -3.32 12.24
CA MET A 26 -34.91 -4.09 11.08
C MET A 26 -34.99 -3.31 9.77
N VAL A 27 -36.02 -2.48 9.58
CA VAL A 27 -36.12 -1.60 8.41
C VAL A 27 -34.97 -0.60 8.38
N ILE A 28 -34.67 0.06 9.50
CA ILE A 28 -33.55 1.01 9.60
C ILE A 28 -32.21 0.29 9.39
N MET A 29 -32.00 -0.87 10.01
CA MET A 29 -30.78 -1.67 9.84
C MET A 29 -30.61 -2.14 8.39
N GLY A 30 -31.70 -2.48 7.69
CA GLY A 30 -31.66 -2.85 6.27
C GLY A 30 -31.21 -1.69 5.37
N ILE A 31 -31.69 -0.47 5.62
CA ILE A 31 -31.28 0.73 4.88
C ILE A 31 -29.81 1.04 5.11
N LEU A 32 -29.34 0.98 6.36
CA LEU A 32 -27.94 1.22 6.70
C LEU A 32 -27.02 0.17 6.08
N ALA A 33 -27.39 -1.12 6.14
CA ALA A 33 -26.60 -2.21 5.59
C ALA A 33 -26.46 -2.10 4.06
N ALA A 34 -27.52 -1.70 3.35
CA ALA A 34 -27.50 -1.54 1.90
C ALA A 34 -26.45 -0.51 1.42
N ILE A 35 -26.23 0.56 2.19
CA ILE A 35 -25.23 1.60 1.87
C ILE A 35 -23.83 1.20 2.36
N ALA A 36 -23.75 0.53 3.51
CA ALA A 36 -22.47 0.19 4.15
C ALA A 36 -21.72 -1.00 3.52
N ILE A 37 -22.41 -1.94 2.86
CA ILE A 37 -21.76 -3.11 2.24
C ILE A 37 -20.91 -2.75 1.01
N PRO A 38 -21.37 -1.99 0.00
CA PRO A 38 -20.59 -1.76 -1.22
C PRO A 38 -19.28 -1.01 -0.97
N MET A 39 -19.23 -0.14 0.04
CA MET A 39 -18.01 0.60 0.41
C MET A 39 -16.90 -0.29 0.98
N TYR A 40 -17.20 -1.49 1.47
CA TYR A 40 -16.19 -2.40 2.03
C TYR A 40 -15.55 -3.31 0.97
N LEU A 41 -16.18 -3.49 -0.19
CA LEU A 41 -15.78 -4.47 -1.21
C LEU A 41 -14.95 -3.88 -2.37
N GLY A 42 -14.84 -2.55 -2.49
CA GLY A 42 -14.34 -1.88 -3.71
C GLY A 42 -12.87 -1.42 -3.70
N GLY A 43 -12.10 -1.67 -2.64
CA GLY A 43 -10.71 -1.20 -2.56
C GLY A 43 -9.73 -2.10 -3.32
N PRO A 44 -8.67 -1.55 -3.97
CA PRO A 44 -7.57 -2.38 -4.43
C PRO A 44 -6.98 -3.14 -3.23
N PRO A 45 -6.50 -4.39 -3.42
CA PRO A 45 -6.00 -5.18 -2.31
C PRO A 45 -4.92 -4.38 -1.55
N PRO A 46 -4.96 -4.35 -0.19
CA PRO A 46 -4.14 -3.45 0.64
C PRO A 46 -2.63 -3.58 0.35
N ARG A 47 -2.21 -4.75 -0.13
CA ARG A 47 -0.85 -5.03 -0.62
C ARG A 47 -0.39 -4.04 -1.68
N ARG A 48 -1.24 -3.67 -2.65
CA ARG A 48 -0.86 -2.78 -3.75
C ARG A 48 -0.71 -1.32 -3.31
N ALA A 49 -1.42 -0.91 -2.25
CA ALA A 49 -1.30 0.42 -1.68
C ALA A 49 0.08 0.68 -1.07
N GLU A 50 0.68 -0.34 -0.45
CA GLU A 50 2.07 -0.32 0.05
C GLU A 50 3.06 -0.02 -1.10
N ALA A 51 3.02 -0.84 -2.16
CA ALA A 51 3.90 -0.69 -3.31
C ALA A 51 3.76 0.67 -3.97
N LYS A 52 2.52 1.16 -4.14
CA LYS A 52 2.26 2.49 -4.70
C LYS A 52 2.93 3.58 -3.89
N THR A 53 2.74 3.59 -2.57
CA THR A 53 3.30 4.62 -1.69
C THR A 53 4.83 4.64 -1.73
N ASN A 54 5.45 3.46 -1.73
CA ASN A 54 6.91 3.33 -1.79
C ASN A 54 7.46 3.73 -3.16
N LEU A 55 6.78 3.40 -4.26
CA LEU A 55 7.18 3.83 -5.60
C LEU A 55 7.09 5.34 -5.81
N GLU A 56 6.06 6.00 -5.26
CA GLU A 56 5.98 7.47 -5.27
C GLU A 56 7.15 8.10 -4.50
N THR A 57 7.52 7.51 -3.37
CA THR A 57 8.67 7.97 -2.58
C THR A 57 9.98 7.82 -3.36
N ILE A 58 10.19 6.68 -4.02
CA ILE A 58 11.38 6.45 -4.87
C ILE A 58 11.43 7.47 -6.01
N ARG A 59 10.29 7.72 -6.68
CA ARG A 59 10.19 8.71 -7.75
C ARG A 59 10.63 10.10 -7.27
N LEU A 60 10.09 10.57 -6.15
CA LEU A 60 10.42 11.90 -5.62
C LEU A 60 11.92 12.01 -5.30
N LEU A 61 12.51 10.95 -4.73
CA LEU A 61 13.94 10.91 -4.43
C LEU A 61 14.81 10.86 -5.69
N LEU A 62 14.36 10.16 -6.75
CA LEU A 62 15.04 10.13 -8.05
C LEU A 62 14.98 11.49 -8.76
N GLU A 63 13.83 12.18 -8.73
CA GLU A 63 13.69 13.53 -9.27
C GLU A 63 14.60 14.52 -8.51
N GLN A 64 14.65 14.42 -7.18
CA GLN A 64 15.60 15.20 -6.38
C GLN A 64 17.05 14.89 -6.77
N TYR A 65 17.42 13.61 -6.89
CA TYR A 65 18.77 13.20 -7.27
C TYR A 65 19.16 13.73 -8.66
N PHE A 66 18.23 13.74 -9.61
CA PHE A 66 18.46 14.30 -10.95
C PHE A 66 18.70 15.80 -10.90
N ASN A 67 17.96 16.55 -10.07
CA ASN A 67 18.17 17.99 -9.90
C ASN A 67 19.58 18.31 -9.35
N ASP A 68 20.09 17.46 -8.46
CA ASP A 68 21.40 17.67 -7.85
C ASP A 68 22.58 17.22 -8.76
N ASN A 69 22.37 16.21 -9.60
CA ASN A 69 23.46 15.52 -10.32
C ASN A 69 23.35 15.56 -11.85
N GLY A 70 22.21 15.96 -12.42
CA GLY A 70 21.94 15.97 -13.86
C GLY A 70 21.69 14.59 -14.48
N CYS A 71 21.63 13.53 -13.68
CA CYS A 71 21.33 12.16 -14.11
C CYS A 71 20.72 11.37 -12.95
N TYR A 72 20.03 10.26 -13.26
CA TYR A 72 19.34 9.42 -12.27
C TYR A 72 20.25 8.41 -11.58
N TYR A 73 21.47 8.21 -12.08
CA TYR A 73 22.47 7.37 -11.43
C TYR A 73 23.87 7.75 -11.85
N ARG A 74 24.79 7.75 -10.89
CA ARG A 74 26.20 8.05 -11.09
C ARG A 74 27.05 7.14 -10.24
N THR A 75 28.22 6.81 -10.75
CA THR A 75 29.23 6.04 -10.03
C THR A 75 30.43 6.91 -9.68
N GLY A 76 30.94 6.77 -8.45
CA GLY A 76 32.22 7.35 -8.02
C GLY A 76 32.21 8.83 -7.58
N GLY A 77 33.36 9.24 -7.01
CA GLY A 77 33.73 10.63 -6.77
C GLY A 77 34.28 11.31 -8.04
N PRO A 78 34.77 12.56 -7.96
CA PRO A 78 35.12 13.35 -9.14
C PRO A 78 36.23 12.69 -10.01
N PRO A 79 36.08 12.62 -11.35
CA PRO A 79 34.96 13.13 -12.14
C PRO A 79 33.73 12.20 -12.07
N THR A 80 32.58 12.83 -11.84
CA THR A 80 31.26 12.22 -11.87
C THR A 80 30.97 11.60 -13.24
N VAL A 81 30.73 10.28 -13.30
CA VAL A 81 30.28 9.62 -14.52
C VAL A 81 28.84 9.13 -14.32
N CYS A 82 27.93 9.63 -15.16
CA CYS A 82 26.56 9.17 -15.22
C CYS A 82 26.50 7.88 -16.07
N THR A 83 26.09 6.78 -15.45
CA THR A 83 26.14 5.44 -16.05
C THR A 83 24.86 4.69 -15.74
N ASN A 84 24.36 3.89 -16.68
CA ASN A 84 23.20 3.06 -16.40
C ASN A 84 23.52 1.98 -15.37
N SER A 85 22.60 1.78 -14.41
CA SER A 85 22.69 0.75 -13.39
C SER A 85 21.30 0.15 -13.11
N ALA A 86 21.31 -1.07 -12.58
CA ALA A 86 20.13 -1.75 -12.07
C ALA A 86 20.33 -2.04 -10.59
N LEU A 87 19.53 -1.41 -9.74
CA LEU A 87 19.51 -1.61 -8.30
C LEU A 87 18.29 -2.47 -7.98
N SER A 88 18.50 -3.67 -7.45
CA SER A 88 17.40 -4.50 -6.91
C SER A 88 17.54 -4.63 -5.41
N GLY A 89 16.40 -4.67 -4.73
CA GLY A 89 16.33 -4.86 -3.29
C GLY A 89 16.51 -3.56 -2.51
N VAL A 90 15.80 -3.50 -1.39
CA VAL A 90 15.70 -2.31 -0.54
C VAL A 90 17.07 -1.85 -0.04
N ALA A 91 17.99 -2.76 0.30
CA ALA A 91 19.31 -2.39 0.82
C ALA A 91 20.16 -1.61 -0.20
N ASN A 92 20.17 -2.05 -1.47
CA ASN A 92 20.91 -1.38 -2.53
C ASN A 92 20.29 -0.02 -2.85
N ILE A 93 18.96 0.04 -2.91
CA ILE A 93 18.23 1.30 -3.11
C ILE A 93 18.48 2.27 -1.95
N GLN A 94 18.55 1.79 -0.70
CA GLN A 94 18.83 2.63 0.47
C GLN A 94 20.25 3.18 0.50
N SER A 95 21.22 2.40 0.03
CA SER A 95 22.59 2.88 -0.13
C SER A 95 22.70 3.98 -1.17
N PHE A 96 21.83 3.95 -2.19
CA PHE A 96 21.80 4.95 -3.26
C PHE A 96 20.92 6.17 -2.90
N LEU A 97 19.74 5.92 -2.34
CA LEU A 97 18.72 6.88 -1.92
C LEU A 97 18.47 6.74 -0.41
N PRO A 98 19.24 7.40 0.46
CA PRO A 98 19.14 7.24 1.92
C PRO A 98 17.79 7.70 2.51
N GLY A 99 17.02 8.49 1.76
CA GLY A 99 15.65 8.88 2.12
C GLY A 99 14.62 7.76 1.97
N PHE A 100 14.93 6.68 1.24
CA PHE A 100 14.00 5.59 1.01
C PHE A 100 13.91 4.67 2.23
N LYS A 101 12.77 4.68 2.93
CA LYS A 101 12.56 3.86 4.14
C LYS A 101 11.21 3.16 4.09
N PRO A 102 11.09 2.05 3.34
CA PRO A 102 9.81 1.35 3.18
C PRO A 102 9.35 0.59 4.45
N GLY A 103 10.17 0.54 5.50
CA GLY A 103 9.89 -0.18 6.74
C GLY A 103 10.72 -1.45 6.88
N ASN A 104 10.18 -2.47 7.57
CA ASN A 104 10.86 -3.75 7.77
C ASN A 104 10.91 -4.55 6.45
N THR A 105 12.09 -4.63 5.83
CA THR A 105 12.33 -5.30 4.54
C THR A 105 11.81 -6.74 4.46
N GLN A 106 11.82 -7.48 5.57
CA GLN A 106 11.33 -8.87 5.62
C GLN A 106 9.80 -8.96 5.65
N GLY A 107 9.11 -7.91 6.12
CA GLY A 107 7.65 -7.82 6.15
C GLY A 107 7.02 -7.24 4.89
N LEU A 108 7.82 -6.70 3.96
CA LEU A 108 7.30 -6.14 2.70
C LEU A 108 6.76 -7.24 1.80
N ASN A 109 5.61 -6.98 1.17
CA ASN A 109 5.02 -7.89 0.18
C ASN A 109 5.72 -7.79 -1.19
N PHE A 110 6.40 -6.67 -1.43
CA PHE A 110 7.04 -6.37 -2.70
C PHE A 110 8.55 -6.24 -2.54
N GLU A 111 9.27 -6.65 -3.59
CA GLU A 111 10.66 -6.27 -3.82
C GLU A 111 10.70 -5.07 -4.77
N TYR A 112 11.55 -4.10 -4.47
CA TYR A 112 11.68 -2.87 -5.24
C TYR A 112 12.96 -2.89 -6.06
N PHE A 113 12.90 -2.29 -7.25
CA PHE A 113 14.05 -2.13 -8.13
C PHE A 113 14.02 -0.78 -8.85
N ILE A 114 15.20 -0.33 -9.26
CA ILE A 114 15.41 0.85 -10.08
C ILE A 114 16.34 0.46 -11.21
N THR A 115 15.91 0.68 -12.44
CA THR A 115 16.75 0.50 -13.64
C THR A 115 16.85 1.84 -14.33
N THR A 116 18.05 2.43 -14.37
CA THR A 116 18.29 3.63 -15.17
C THR A 116 18.64 3.27 -16.60
N THR A 117 18.13 4.05 -17.54
CA THR A 117 18.27 3.85 -18.97
C THR A 117 18.61 5.17 -19.68
N GLY A 118 18.78 5.11 -21.00
CA GLY A 118 19.13 6.26 -21.83
C GLY A 118 20.63 6.53 -21.90
N ALA A 119 21.01 7.50 -22.74
CA ALA A 119 22.37 8.01 -22.76
C ALA A 119 22.65 8.65 -21.39
N THR A 120 23.74 8.23 -20.74
CA THR A 120 24.20 8.77 -19.44
C THR A 120 23.13 8.76 -18.33
N ALA A 121 22.34 7.68 -18.18
CA ALA A 121 21.35 7.51 -17.10
C ALA A 121 20.34 8.67 -16.97
N THR A 122 19.82 9.14 -18.11
CA THR A 122 18.85 10.24 -18.19
C THR A 122 17.38 9.80 -18.12
N ALA A 123 17.13 8.50 -18.08
CA ALA A 123 15.80 7.93 -17.85
C ALA A 123 15.87 6.88 -16.73
N TYR A 124 14.71 6.55 -16.14
CA TYR A 124 14.63 5.47 -15.16
C TYR A 124 13.30 4.75 -15.23
N ILE A 125 13.31 3.51 -14.75
CA ILE A 125 12.14 2.71 -14.45
C ILE A 125 12.29 2.28 -13.00
N ALA A 126 11.42 2.77 -12.14
CA ALA A 126 11.29 2.30 -10.77
C ALA A 126 10.13 1.30 -10.72
N GLY A 127 10.32 0.17 -10.06
CA GLY A 127 9.28 -0.84 -10.01
C GLY A 127 9.27 -1.66 -8.73
N ALA A 128 8.15 -2.35 -8.56
CA ALA A 128 7.86 -3.23 -7.46
C ALA A 128 7.34 -4.55 -8.03
N VAL A 129 7.89 -5.67 -7.56
CA VAL A 129 7.49 -7.02 -7.91
C VAL A 129 6.93 -7.69 -6.66
N ASP A 130 5.74 -8.26 -6.77
CA ASP A 130 5.16 -9.07 -5.71
C ASP A 130 6.06 -10.30 -5.48
N LYS A 131 6.58 -10.44 -4.25
CA LYS A 131 7.47 -11.56 -3.86
C LYS A 131 6.83 -12.93 -4.05
N SER A 132 5.50 -13.00 -4.11
CA SER A 132 4.75 -14.25 -4.26
C SER A 132 4.41 -14.63 -5.70
N VAL A 133 4.63 -13.74 -6.67
CA VAL A 133 4.13 -13.93 -8.05
C VAL A 133 5.21 -13.80 -9.11
N ALA A 134 5.97 -12.70 -9.14
CA ALA A 134 6.84 -12.42 -10.29
C ALA A 134 8.24 -13.00 -10.07
N THR A 135 8.61 -13.98 -10.89
CA THR A 135 9.97 -14.56 -10.92
C THR A 135 10.87 -13.89 -11.95
N THR A 136 10.31 -13.03 -12.80
CA THR A 136 11.03 -12.30 -13.85
C THR A 136 10.56 -10.84 -13.92
N ILE A 137 11.54 -9.92 -13.99
CA ILE A 137 11.27 -8.50 -14.16
C ILE A 137 11.13 -8.20 -15.65
N SER A 138 9.97 -7.71 -16.11
CA SER A 138 9.81 -7.37 -17.54
C SER A 138 10.69 -6.16 -17.89
N ALA A 139 11.32 -6.16 -19.06
CA ALA A 139 12.11 -5.01 -19.51
C ALA A 139 11.21 -3.83 -19.91
N GLY A 140 11.68 -2.60 -19.73
CA GLY A 140 10.98 -1.40 -20.17
C GLY A 140 9.80 -0.98 -19.27
N ALA A 141 8.93 -0.12 -19.81
CA ALA A 141 7.81 0.49 -19.09
C ALA A 141 6.54 -0.40 -19.03
N THR A 142 6.60 -1.64 -19.54
CA THR A 142 5.48 -2.60 -19.48
C THR A 142 5.58 -3.48 -18.23
N CYS A 143 4.44 -3.95 -17.73
CA CYS A 143 4.35 -4.79 -16.54
C CYS A 143 3.82 -6.17 -16.88
N ALA A 144 4.44 -7.20 -16.33
CA ALA A 144 3.85 -8.54 -16.20
C ALA A 144 2.92 -8.62 -14.97
N ALA A 145 2.28 -9.76 -14.80
CA ALA A 145 1.44 -10.03 -13.64
C ALA A 145 2.25 -9.92 -12.34
N GLY A 146 1.73 -9.16 -11.37
CA GLY A 146 2.39 -8.93 -10.08
C GLY A 146 3.47 -7.85 -10.10
N GLU A 147 3.71 -7.20 -11.24
CA GLU A 147 4.62 -6.05 -11.34
C GLU A 147 3.87 -4.72 -11.28
N MET A 148 4.54 -3.70 -10.74
CA MET A 148 4.17 -2.29 -10.85
C MET A 148 5.39 -1.50 -11.24
N LYS A 149 5.25 -0.57 -12.18
CA LYS A 149 6.36 0.28 -12.62
C LYS A 149 5.91 1.69 -12.87
N VAL A 150 6.81 2.63 -12.61
CA VAL A 150 6.70 4.05 -12.94
C VAL A 150 8.01 4.50 -13.57
N ASP A 151 7.92 5.22 -14.68
CA ASP A 151 9.08 5.83 -15.33
C ASP A 151 9.16 7.35 -15.09
N ASN A 152 10.27 7.94 -15.55
CA ASN A 152 10.51 9.39 -15.49
C ASN A 152 9.52 10.23 -16.30
N ASN A 153 8.73 9.63 -17.18
CA ASN A 153 7.69 10.28 -17.97
C ASN A 153 6.29 10.10 -17.36
N ASN A 154 6.19 9.56 -16.15
CA ASN A 154 4.93 9.22 -15.47
C ASN A 154 4.10 8.16 -16.19
N ASN A 155 4.71 7.34 -17.06
CA ASN A 155 4.03 6.15 -17.56
C ASN A 155 4.00 5.12 -16.43
N ARG A 156 2.82 4.56 -16.21
CA ARG A 156 2.52 3.68 -15.09
C ARG A 156 1.93 2.38 -15.61
N CYS A 157 2.35 1.27 -15.03
CA CYS A 157 1.73 -0.02 -15.27
C CYS A 157 1.55 -0.79 -13.95
N GLY A 158 0.55 -1.67 -13.89
CA GLY A 158 0.32 -2.54 -12.74
C GLY A 158 -0.37 -1.90 -11.52
N PHE A 159 -0.77 -0.63 -11.59
CA PHE A 159 -1.55 0.04 -10.56
C PHE A 159 -3.03 -0.30 -10.62
#